data_AF-A0ABD6CFM7-F1
#
_entry.id   AF-A0ABD6CFM7-F1
#
_cell.length_a   1.000
_cell.length_b   1.000
_cell.length_c   1.000
_cell.angle_alpha   90.00
_cell.angle_beta   90.00
_cell.angle_gamma   90.00
#
_symmetry.space_group_name_H-M   'P 1'
#
loop_
_entity.id
_entity.type
_entity.pdbx_description
1 polymer ?
#
loop_
_entity_poly.entity_id
_entity_poly.type
_entity_poly.pdbx_seq_one_letter_code
_entity_poly.pdbx_strand_id
1 'polypeptide(L)'
;MPEESPEDSPESEPENPEATEHDFFHEDLDDEEKNRLVDQYIHYSEVAIETSSQRIQTNRTFGIILTTLLAGLFGLSQATLGINLAASILFASAIGAITCHYWYGSIQSYRRLNNARYTILNKIEEELPAPVFSDEWKYLKKKKPDPEMIDPRDSDSENHRSHTIVERRYIRLLQIGYVLVGSYALVFVLLEMYRGAWNPISQLITIVLPTGSYTSSTAGNVSLILSPLATIVIWEIYRYMDSDEGWSISTKLKNIRS
;
A
#
# COMPACT_ATOMS: atom_id res chain seq x y z
N MET A 1 45.31 38.79 -42.62
CA MET A 1 44.06 38.51 -41.91
C MET A 1 44.43 37.87 -40.59
N PRO A 2 44.43 38.61 -39.47
CA PRO A 2 44.53 38.04 -38.14
C PRO A 2 43.13 37.69 -37.62
N GLU A 3 42.99 36.49 -37.05
CA GLU A 3 41.82 36.02 -36.31
C GLU A 3 41.57 36.91 -35.09
N GLU A 4 40.33 37.40 -34.97
CA GLU A 4 39.85 38.16 -33.81
C GLU A 4 39.05 37.22 -32.90
N SER A 5 39.35 37.27 -31.61
CA SER A 5 38.85 36.42 -30.52
C SER A 5 37.34 36.61 -30.29
N PRO A 6 36.59 35.60 -29.81
CA PRO A 6 35.18 35.79 -29.51
C PRO A 6 34.98 36.62 -28.23
N GLU A 7 34.19 37.68 -28.37
CA GLU A 7 33.61 38.48 -27.28
C GLU A 7 32.71 37.64 -26.38
N ASP A 8 32.96 37.80 -25.08
CA ASP A 8 32.03 37.89 -23.95
C ASP A 8 30.62 37.26 -24.12
N SER A 9 30.43 36.09 -23.52
CA SER A 9 29.11 35.48 -23.34
C SER A 9 28.39 36.16 -22.17
N PRO A 10 27.19 36.73 -22.34
CA PRO A 10 26.46 37.26 -21.20
C PRO A 10 26.04 36.09 -20.30
N GLU A 11 26.50 36.19 -19.06
CA GLU A 11 26.19 35.33 -17.92
C GLU A 11 24.67 35.14 -17.81
N SER A 12 24.21 33.90 -17.99
CA SER A 12 22.80 33.54 -17.86
C SER A 12 22.39 33.65 -16.39
N GLU A 13 21.62 34.67 -16.04
CA GLU A 13 20.91 34.76 -14.77
C GLU A 13 20.08 33.49 -14.53
N PRO A 14 20.00 32.98 -13.28
CA PRO A 14 19.27 31.76 -12.98
C PRO A 14 17.77 31.97 -13.24
N GLU A 15 17.28 31.26 -14.26
CA GLU A 15 15.89 31.15 -14.65
C GLU A 15 15.03 30.77 -13.41
N ASN A 16 14.18 31.71 -13.01
CA ASN A 16 13.21 31.53 -11.95
C ASN A 16 12.27 30.35 -12.31
N PRO A 17 12.19 29.28 -11.50
CA PRO A 17 11.38 28.09 -11.82
C PRO A 17 9.86 28.31 -11.78
N GLU A 18 9.39 29.55 -11.65
CA GLU A 18 7.97 29.91 -11.53
C GLU A 18 7.33 30.41 -12.84
N ALA A 19 8.04 30.36 -13.98
CA ALA A 19 7.52 30.85 -15.27
C ALA A 19 7.34 29.73 -16.30
N THR A 20 6.16 29.11 -16.35
CA THR A 20 5.39 28.86 -17.60
C THR A 20 4.02 28.25 -17.26
N GLU A 21 3.14 29.02 -16.62
CA GLU A 21 1.71 28.82 -16.86
C GLU A 21 1.47 29.38 -18.26
N HIS A 22 1.60 28.53 -19.28
CA HIS A 22 1.29 28.90 -20.64
C HIS A 22 -0.22 29.11 -20.68
N ASP A 23 -0.63 30.37 -20.58
CA ASP A 23 -2.01 30.76 -20.78
C ASP A 23 -2.35 30.45 -22.25
N PHE A 24 -2.98 29.29 -22.45
CA PHE A 24 -3.15 28.65 -23.76
C PHE A 24 -4.31 29.27 -24.56
N PHE A 25 -5.07 30.18 -23.95
CA PHE A 25 -6.40 30.53 -24.40
C PHE A 25 -6.50 32.05 -24.61
N HIS A 26 -6.87 32.44 -25.83
CA HIS A 26 -7.09 33.84 -26.21
C HIS A 26 -8.57 34.20 -26.02
N GLU A 27 -8.84 35.41 -25.52
CA GLU A 27 -10.15 35.90 -25.05
C GLU A 27 -11.25 35.98 -26.15
N ASP A 28 -10.89 35.77 -27.42
CA ASP A 28 -11.80 35.78 -28.58
C ASP A 28 -11.53 34.59 -29.54
N LEU A 29 -12.05 33.40 -29.21
CA LEU A 29 -11.96 32.22 -30.07
C LEU A 29 -12.94 32.29 -31.25
N ASP A 30 -12.44 32.07 -32.48
CA ASP A 30 -13.25 31.93 -33.69
C ASP A 30 -14.15 30.67 -33.66
N ASP A 31 -15.19 30.63 -34.48
CA ASP A 31 -16.13 29.48 -34.53
C ASP A 31 -15.43 28.17 -34.94
N GLU A 32 -14.41 28.25 -35.82
CA GLU A 32 -13.60 27.09 -36.18
C GLU A 32 -12.69 26.64 -35.02
N GLU A 33 -12.14 27.58 -34.25
CA GLU A 33 -11.31 27.29 -33.08
C GLU A 33 -12.13 26.67 -31.95
N LYS A 34 -13.36 27.16 -31.71
CA LYS A 34 -14.31 26.55 -30.78
C LYS A 34 -14.64 25.12 -31.15
N ASN A 35 -14.90 24.84 -32.43
CA ASN A 35 -15.14 23.47 -32.90
C ASN A 35 -13.93 22.57 -32.65
N ARG A 36 -12.70 23.05 -32.92
CA ARG A 36 -11.47 22.29 -32.65
C ARG A 36 -11.25 22.03 -31.15
N LEU A 37 -11.59 23.00 -30.29
CA LEU A 37 -11.54 22.84 -28.84
C LEU A 37 -12.55 21.80 -28.34
N VAL A 38 -13.78 21.81 -28.86
CA VAL A 38 -14.79 20.78 -28.56
C VAL A 38 -14.28 19.39 -28.96
N ASP A 39 -13.72 19.24 -30.17
CA ASP A 39 -13.18 17.97 -30.63
C ASP A 39 -12.01 17.48 -29.75
N GLN A 40 -11.11 18.39 -29.38
CA GLN A 40 -10.00 18.09 -28.48
C GLN A 40 -10.48 17.66 -27.09
N TYR A 41 -11.49 18.36 -26.56
CA TYR A 41 -12.12 18.04 -25.28
C TYR A 41 -12.77 16.65 -25.31
N ILE A 42 -13.56 16.35 -26.35
CA ILE A 42 -14.21 15.05 -26.52
C ILE A 42 -13.15 13.95 -26.57
N HIS A 43 -12.17 14.06 -27.47
CA HIS A 43 -11.14 13.05 -27.63
C HIS A 43 -10.32 12.85 -26.35
N TYR A 44 -9.93 13.94 -25.68
CA TYR A 44 -9.18 13.84 -24.43
C TYR A 44 -9.99 13.19 -23.31
N SER A 45 -11.30 13.51 -23.21
CA SER A 45 -12.20 12.90 -22.24
C SER A 45 -12.39 11.40 -22.47
N GLU A 46 -12.50 10.97 -23.73
CA GLU A 46 -12.60 9.56 -24.12
C GLU A 46 -11.35 8.78 -23.71
N VAL A 47 -10.16 9.29 -24.05
CA VAL A 47 -8.89 8.69 -23.65
C VAL A 47 -8.76 8.64 -22.13
N ALA A 48 -9.21 9.68 -21.42
CA ALA A 48 -9.21 9.69 -19.96
C ALA A 48 -10.13 8.60 -19.36
N ILE A 49 -11.31 8.39 -19.94
CA ILE A 49 -12.26 7.35 -19.51
C ILE A 49 -11.71 5.96 -19.82
N GLU A 50 -11.22 5.72 -21.04
CA GLU A 50 -10.69 4.42 -21.46
C GLU A 50 -9.53 3.98 -20.55
N THR A 51 -8.57 4.87 -20.36
CA THR A 51 -7.43 4.60 -19.48
C THR A 51 -7.83 4.44 -18.01
N SER A 52 -8.94 5.04 -17.56
CA SER A 52 -9.50 4.78 -16.23
C SER A 52 -10.11 3.38 -16.14
N SER A 53 -10.86 2.96 -17.16
CA SER A 53 -11.46 1.62 -17.26
C SER A 53 -10.40 0.51 -17.27
N GLN A 54 -9.35 0.67 -18.08
CA GLN A 54 -8.22 -0.26 -18.12
C GLN A 54 -7.57 -0.43 -16.73
N ARG A 55 -7.43 0.65 -15.95
CA ARG A 55 -6.88 0.59 -14.58
C ARG A 55 -7.76 -0.19 -13.63
N ILE A 56 -9.08 -0.01 -13.69
CA ILE A 56 -10.03 -0.76 -12.85
C ILE A 56 -9.89 -2.26 -13.15
N GLN A 57 -9.79 -2.62 -14.43
CA GLN A 57 -9.58 -4.00 -14.85
C GLN A 57 -8.25 -4.57 -14.34
N THR A 58 -7.15 -3.83 -14.49
CA THR A 58 -5.82 -4.23 -14.00
C THR A 58 -5.80 -4.39 -12.48
N ASN A 59 -6.35 -3.42 -11.73
CA ASN A 59 -6.45 -3.49 -10.27
C ASN A 59 -7.28 -4.69 -9.80
N ARG A 60 -8.40 -4.96 -10.47
CA ARG A 60 -9.23 -6.13 -10.17
C ARG A 60 -8.46 -7.43 -10.39
N THR A 61 -7.73 -7.52 -11.50
CA THR A 61 -6.96 -8.72 -11.86
C THR A 61 -5.85 -8.98 -10.85
N PHE A 62 -5.07 -7.96 -10.48
CA PHE A 62 -4.04 -8.07 -9.44
C PHE A 62 -4.62 -8.48 -8.09
N GLY A 63 -5.74 -7.88 -7.68
CA GLY A 63 -6.40 -8.23 -6.42
C GLY A 63 -6.82 -9.70 -6.36
N ILE A 64 -7.42 -10.21 -7.44
CA ILE A 64 -7.84 -11.62 -7.53
C ILE A 64 -6.63 -12.56 -7.46
N ILE A 65 -5.58 -12.29 -8.25
CA ILE A 65 -4.38 -13.14 -8.29
C ILE A 65 -3.71 -13.20 -6.92
N LEU A 66 -3.47 -12.04 -6.29
CA LEU A 66 -2.81 -11.96 -5.00
C LEU A 66 -3.66 -12.57 -3.87
N THR A 67 -4.98 -12.36 -3.89
CA THR A 67 -5.88 -13.00 -2.90
C THR A 67 -5.90 -14.52 -3.05
N THR A 68 -5.96 -15.01 -4.28
CA THR A 68 -5.98 -16.46 -4.57
C THR A 68 -4.66 -17.09 -4.14
N LEU A 69 -3.54 -16.44 -4.43
CA LEU A 69 -2.21 -16.89 -4.00
C LEU A 69 -2.11 -16.92 -2.47
N LEU A 70 -2.57 -15.87 -1.78
CA LEU A 70 -2.57 -15.81 -0.32
C LEU A 70 -3.43 -16.92 0.30
N ALA A 71 -4.62 -17.18 -0.26
CA ALA A 71 -5.49 -18.28 0.17
C ALA A 71 -4.82 -19.64 -0.04
N GLY A 72 -4.12 -19.84 -1.17
CA GLY A 72 -3.33 -21.05 -1.43
C GLY A 72 -2.20 -21.25 -0.43
N LEU A 73 -1.45 -20.19 -0.10
CA LEU A 73 -0.41 -20.25 0.93
C LEU A 73 -0.99 -20.58 2.32
N PHE A 74 -2.14 -20.00 2.66
CA PHE A 74 -2.82 -20.33 3.91
C PHE A 74 -3.23 -21.80 3.96
N GLY A 75 -3.80 -22.33 2.87
CA GLY A 75 -4.13 -23.76 2.77
C GLY A 75 -2.92 -24.68 2.92
N LEU A 76 -1.79 -24.34 2.29
CA LEU A 76 -0.54 -25.10 2.42
C LEU A 76 0.05 -25.02 3.83
N SER A 77 -0.14 -23.91 4.54
CA SER A 77 0.37 -23.73 5.91
C SER A 77 -0.30 -24.65 6.95
N GLN A 78 -1.50 -25.16 6.64
CA GLN A 78 -2.25 -26.09 7.50
C GLN A 78 -1.83 -27.56 7.33
N ALA A 79 -1.10 -27.88 6.25
CA ALA A 79 -0.60 -29.22 6.00
C ALA A 79 0.61 -29.55 6.89
N THR A 80 1.03 -30.81 6.89
CA THR A 80 2.25 -31.22 7.60
C THR A 80 3.47 -30.53 6.98
N LEU A 81 4.03 -29.54 7.69
CA LEU A 81 5.12 -28.72 7.20
C LEU A 81 6.46 -29.47 7.29
N GLY A 82 7.07 -29.72 6.14
CA GLY A 82 8.51 -30.03 6.05
C GLY A 82 9.34 -28.74 5.87
N ILE A 83 10.62 -28.80 6.21
CA ILE A 83 11.55 -27.64 6.10
C ILE A 83 11.55 -27.02 4.69
N ASN A 84 11.54 -27.85 3.64
CA ASN A 84 11.56 -27.41 2.25
C ASN A 84 10.27 -26.67 1.86
N LEU A 85 9.11 -27.17 2.33
CA LEU A 85 7.82 -26.55 2.08
C LEU A 85 7.71 -25.22 2.84
N ALA A 86 8.14 -25.19 4.10
CA ALA A 86 8.14 -23.97 4.90
C ALA A 86 9.06 -22.89 4.29
N ALA A 87 10.25 -23.26 3.80
CA ALA A 87 11.13 -22.34 3.08
C ALA A 87 10.49 -21.81 1.78
N SER A 88 9.77 -22.67 1.05
CA SER A 88 9.05 -22.27 -0.17
C SER A 88 7.90 -21.30 0.13
N ILE A 89 7.13 -21.55 1.20
CA ILE A 89 6.06 -20.66 1.67
C ILE A 89 6.65 -19.31 2.11
N LEU A 90 7.76 -19.32 2.85
CA LEU A 90 8.46 -18.10 3.26
C LEU A 90 8.87 -17.27 2.03
N PHE A 91 9.51 -17.89 1.05
CA PHE A 91 9.93 -17.21 -0.18
C PHE A 91 8.74 -16.65 -0.97
N ALA A 92 7.70 -17.45 -1.18
CA ALA A 92 6.49 -17.02 -1.88
C ALA A 92 5.77 -15.86 -1.16
N SER A 93 5.72 -15.91 0.18
CA SER A 93 5.13 -14.84 0.99
C SER A 93 5.92 -13.53 0.91
N ALA A 94 7.25 -13.60 0.86
CA ALA A 94 8.11 -12.43 0.71
C ALA A 94 7.90 -11.77 -0.66
N ILE A 95 7.87 -12.55 -1.74
CA ILE A 95 7.56 -12.03 -3.08
C ILE A 95 6.15 -11.42 -3.13
N GLY A 96 5.16 -12.09 -2.52
CA GLY A 96 3.79 -11.58 -2.43
C GLY A 96 3.72 -10.23 -1.73
N ALA A 97 4.40 -10.08 -0.60
CA ALA A 97 4.45 -8.82 0.16
C ALA A 97 5.15 -7.69 -0.63
N ILE A 98 6.26 -7.99 -1.31
CA ILE A 98 6.97 -7.03 -2.17
C ILE A 98 6.08 -6.58 -3.35
N THR A 99 5.40 -7.53 -3.98
CA THR A 99 4.47 -7.24 -5.09
C THR A 99 3.32 -6.33 -4.64
N CYS A 100 2.77 -6.56 -3.44
CA CYS A 100 1.77 -5.66 -2.84
C CYS A 100 2.30 -4.23 -2.65
N HIS A 101 3.56 -4.09 -2.23
CA HIS A 101 4.19 -2.79 -2.06
C HIS A 101 4.33 -2.04 -3.38
N TYR A 102 4.79 -2.70 -4.45
CA TYR A 102 4.85 -2.08 -5.78
C TYR A 102 3.46 -1.73 -6.33
N TRP A 103 2.47 -2.60 -6.12
CA TRP A 103 1.10 -2.33 -6.55
C TRP A 103 0.52 -1.10 -5.84
N TYR A 104 0.81 -0.92 -4.54
CA TYR A 104 0.44 0.29 -3.81
C TYR A 104 1.00 1.56 -4.46
N GLY A 105 2.28 1.55 -4.85
CA GLY A 105 2.92 2.67 -5.55
C GLY A 105 2.26 2.97 -6.90
N SER A 106 1.90 1.93 -7.65
CA SER A 106 1.20 2.04 -8.93
C SER A 106 -0.14 2.80 -8.79
N ILE A 107 -0.95 2.43 -7.79
CA ILE A 107 -2.22 3.15 -7.49
C ILE A 107 -1.98 4.63 -7.18
N GLN A 108 -0.92 4.94 -6.43
CA GLN A 108 -0.59 6.33 -6.09
C GLN A 108 -0.19 7.15 -7.32
N SER A 109 0.58 6.56 -8.23
CA SER A 109 0.96 7.18 -9.51
C SER A 109 -0.28 7.50 -10.34
N TYR A 110 -1.19 6.53 -10.49
CA TYR A 110 -2.43 6.71 -11.25
C TYR A 110 -3.34 7.81 -10.68
N ARG A 111 -3.39 7.95 -9.35
CA ARG A 111 -4.15 9.02 -8.72
C ARG A 111 -3.60 10.40 -9.06
N ARG A 112 -2.28 10.57 -9.06
CA ARG A 112 -1.63 11.83 -9.43
C ARG A 112 -1.94 12.19 -10.88
N LEU A 113 -1.81 11.22 -11.79
CA LEU A 113 -2.13 11.41 -13.20
C LEU A 113 -3.61 11.73 -13.43
N ASN A 114 -4.53 11.02 -12.77
CA ASN A 114 -5.96 11.30 -12.92
C ASN A 114 -6.32 12.69 -12.39
N ASN A 115 -5.75 13.10 -11.26
CA ASN A 115 -5.95 14.45 -10.74
C ASN A 115 -5.48 15.52 -11.73
N ALA A 116 -4.30 15.35 -12.33
CA ALA A 116 -3.82 16.25 -13.38
C ALA A 116 -4.74 16.28 -14.60
N ARG A 117 -5.21 15.12 -15.07
CA ARG A 117 -6.13 15.02 -16.23
C ARG A 117 -7.46 15.73 -15.97
N TYR A 118 -8.07 15.52 -14.79
CA TYR A 118 -9.30 16.23 -14.43
C TYR A 118 -9.07 17.74 -14.30
N THR A 119 -7.90 18.16 -13.82
CA THR A 119 -7.56 19.59 -13.75
C THR A 119 -7.48 20.21 -15.15
N ILE A 120 -6.81 19.54 -16.09
CA ILE A 120 -6.72 19.99 -17.48
C ILE A 120 -8.10 19.98 -18.15
N LEU A 121 -8.90 18.93 -17.93
CA LEU A 121 -10.24 18.82 -18.49
C LEU A 121 -11.14 19.95 -18.00
N ASN A 122 -11.09 20.30 -16.71
CA ASN A 122 -11.84 21.42 -16.16
C ASN A 122 -11.36 22.76 -16.71
N LYS A 123 -10.06 22.95 -16.93
CA LYS A 123 -9.53 24.17 -17.58
C LYS A 123 -10.06 24.33 -19.01
N ILE A 124 -10.12 23.24 -19.79
CA ILE A 124 -10.71 23.26 -21.14
C ILE A 124 -12.22 23.53 -21.07
N GLU A 125 -12.88 23.06 -20.02
CA GLU A 125 -14.31 23.22 -19.80
C GLU A 125 -14.73 24.67 -19.48
N GLU A 126 -13.84 25.49 -18.91
CA GLU A 126 -14.10 26.91 -18.62
C GLU A 126 -14.32 27.75 -19.88
N GLU A 127 -13.73 27.36 -21.01
CA GLU A 127 -13.87 28.02 -22.31
C GLU A 127 -15.08 27.52 -23.12
N LEU A 128 -15.67 26.40 -22.70
CA LEU A 128 -16.82 25.81 -23.37
C LEU A 128 -18.11 26.49 -22.92
N PRO A 129 -19.13 26.61 -23.81
CA PRO A 129 -20.38 27.30 -23.49
C PRO A 129 -21.20 26.63 -22.37
N ALA A 130 -20.89 25.37 -22.04
CA ALA A 130 -21.56 24.63 -20.98
C ALA A 130 -20.56 23.70 -20.25
N PRO A 131 -20.37 23.87 -18.92
CA PRO A 131 -19.46 23.06 -18.15
C PRO A 131 -20.16 21.80 -17.57
N VAL A 132 -20.36 20.80 -18.42
CA VAL A 132 -21.12 19.57 -18.14
C VAL A 132 -20.59 18.78 -16.93
N PHE A 133 -19.29 18.50 -16.83
CA PHE A 133 -18.70 17.75 -15.72
C PHE A 133 -18.77 18.56 -14.43
N SER A 134 -18.38 19.83 -14.46
CA SER A 134 -18.45 20.70 -13.29
C SER A 134 -19.89 20.80 -12.75
N ASP A 135 -20.87 20.90 -13.64
CA ASP A 135 -22.29 20.92 -13.26
C ASP A 135 -22.76 19.57 -12.72
N GLU A 136 -22.38 18.44 -13.32
CA GLU A 136 -22.65 17.09 -12.80
C GLU A 136 -22.19 16.98 -11.34
N TRP A 137 -20.96 17.39 -11.04
CA TRP A 137 -20.41 17.39 -9.68
C TRP A 137 -21.20 18.31 -8.73
N LYS A 138 -21.66 19.48 -9.20
CA LYS A 138 -22.52 20.37 -8.41
C LYS A 138 -23.86 19.72 -8.08
N TYR A 139 -24.48 18.99 -9.02
CA TYR A 139 -25.74 18.29 -8.80
C TYR A 139 -25.59 17.08 -7.87
N LEU A 140 -24.50 16.31 -8.00
CA LEU A 140 -24.20 15.19 -7.11
C LEU A 140 -24.02 15.62 -5.65
N LYS A 141 -23.43 16.80 -5.40
CA LYS A 141 -23.30 17.35 -4.04
C LYS A 141 -24.61 17.87 -3.44
N LYS A 142 -25.58 18.24 -4.28
CA LYS A 142 -26.86 18.85 -3.84
C LYS A 142 -27.95 17.83 -3.52
N LYS A 143 -27.92 16.62 -4.10
CA LYS A 143 -28.91 15.57 -3.81
C LYS A 143 -28.61 14.89 -2.48
N LYS A 144 -29.54 14.98 -1.51
CA LYS A 144 -29.63 13.99 -0.43
C LYS A 144 -29.95 12.62 -1.04
N PRO A 145 -29.41 11.51 -0.50
CA PRO A 145 -29.72 10.17 -0.99
C PRO A 145 -31.23 9.89 -0.92
N ASP A 146 -31.75 9.12 -1.88
CA ASP A 146 -33.18 8.79 -1.98
C ASP A 146 -33.70 8.10 -0.70
N PRO A 147 -34.88 8.48 -0.18
CA PRO A 147 -35.42 7.94 1.07
C PRO A 147 -35.83 6.46 1.00
N GLU A 148 -35.94 5.87 -0.19
CA GLU A 148 -36.20 4.43 -0.40
C GLU A 148 -34.91 3.59 -0.37
N MET A 149 -33.74 4.24 -0.43
CA MET A 149 -32.47 3.58 -0.21
C MET A 149 -32.28 3.41 1.30
N ILE A 150 -32.71 2.25 1.84
CA ILE A 150 -32.30 1.81 3.19
C ILE A 150 -30.81 1.42 3.12
N ASP A 151 -29.94 2.43 3.05
CA ASP A 151 -28.54 2.28 3.44
C ASP A 151 -28.51 2.37 4.98
N PRO A 152 -27.94 1.40 5.72
CA PRO A 152 -27.79 1.48 7.17
C PRO A 152 -26.85 2.61 7.66
N ARG A 153 -26.68 3.71 6.91
CA ARG A 153 -25.74 4.80 7.20
C ARG A 153 -26.39 6.17 7.15
N ASP A 154 -26.00 6.97 8.14
CA ASP A 154 -26.37 8.37 8.31
C ASP A 154 -26.13 9.21 7.04
N SER A 155 -27.12 10.05 6.73
CA SER A 155 -27.16 10.97 5.58
C SER A 155 -26.09 12.08 5.57
N ASP A 156 -25.25 12.13 6.62
CA ASP A 156 -24.18 13.12 6.80
C ASP A 156 -22.80 12.62 6.31
N SER A 157 -22.74 11.50 5.57
CA SER A 157 -21.47 11.10 4.96
C SER A 157 -21.18 11.95 3.72
N GLU A 158 -20.60 13.13 3.94
CA GLU A 158 -20.09 14.11 2.95
C GLU A 158 -18.99 13.55 2.02
N ASN A 159 -18.69 12.27 2.12
CA ASN A 159 -17.69 11.58 1.33
C ASN A 159 -18.38 10.67 0.32
N HIS A 160 -18.45 11.12 -0.93
CA HIS A 160 -18.29 10.20 -2.05
C HIS A 160 -17.02 9.39 -1.74
N ARG A 161 -17.18 8.18 -1.21
CA ARG A 161 -16.06 7.29 -0.91
C ARG A 161 -15.36 7.07 -2.24
N SER A 162 -14.25 7.77 -2.47
CA SER A 162 -13.38 7.42 -3.57
C SER A 162 -13.07 5.93 -3.39
N HIS A 163 -13.48 5.12 -4.37
CA HIS A 163 -13.25 3.67 -4.37
C HIS A 163 -11.78 3.36 -4.05
N THR A 164 -10.88 4.29 -4.40
CA THR A 164 -9.45 4.33 -4.09
C THR A 164 -9.08 4.24 -2.59
N ILE A 165 -9.89 4.75 -1.65
CA ILE A 165 -9.60 4.60 -0.21
C ILE A 165 -9.78 3.14 0.22
N VAL A 166 -10.82 2.47 -0.29
CA VAL A 166 -11.10 1.07 -0.01
C VAL A 166 -10.04 0.18 -0.66
N GLU A 167 -9.68 0.46 -1.91
CA GLU A 167 -8.60 -0.24 -2.62
C GLU A 167 -7.27 -0.19 -1.86
N ARG A 168 -6.91 0.98 -1.32
CA ARG A 168 -5.67 1.14 -0.56
C ARG A 168 -5.68 0.33 0.73
N ARG A 169 -6.80 0.35 1.46
CA ARG A 169 -6.96 -0.45 2.68
C ARG A 169 -6.88 -1.94 2.36
N TYR A 170 -7.51 -2.36 1.28
CA TYR A 170 -7.46 -3.74 0.79
C TYR A 170 -6.03 -4.21 0.51
N ILE A 171 -5.21 -3.43 -0.19
CA ILE A 171 -3.80 -3.80 -0.45
C ILE A 171 -3.01 -3.91 0.85
N ARG A 172 -3.20 -2.98 1.81
CA ARG A 172 -2.53 -3.05 3.11
C ARG A 172 -2.93 -4.31 3.89
N LEU A 173 -4.22 -4.66 3.90
CA LEU A 173 -4.70 -5.89 4.52
C LEU A 173 -4.05 -7.13 3.88
N LEU A 174 -3.94 -7.12 2.56
CA LEU A 174 -3.36 -8.23 1.80
C LEU A 174 -1.85 -8.36 2.07
N GLN A 175 -1.12 -7.24 2.14
CA GLN A 175 0.29 -7.19 2.52
C GLN A 175 0.50 -7.73 3.95
N ILE A 176 -0.34 -7.32 4.91
CA ILE A 176 -0.29 -7.85 6.28
C ILE A 176 -0.52 -9.35 6.28
N GLY A 177 -1.47 -9.87 5.50
CA GLY A 177 -1.71 -11.30 5.34
C GLY A 177 -0.46 -12.07 4.90
N TYR A 178 0.25 -11.59 3.87
CA TYR A 178 1.51 -12.20 3.43
C TYR A 178 2.60 -12.15 4.51
N VAL A 179 2.75 -11.03 5.20
CA VAL A 179 3.74 -10.89 6.28
C VAL A 179 3.43 -11.86 7.43
N LEU A 180 2.16 -12.04 7.79
CA LEU A 180 1.75 -12.99 8.82
C LEU A 180 2.10 -14.44 8.42
N VAL A 181 1.70 -14.87 7.23
CA VAL A 181 2.00 -16.23 6.74
C VAL A 181 3.52 -16.44 6.63
N GLY A 182 4.26 -15.46 6.14
CA GLY A 182 5.72 -15.50 6.07
C GLY A 182 6.37 -15.58 7.44
N SER A 183 5.90 -14.79 8.41
CA SER A 183 6.41 -14.82 9.78
C SER A 183 6.20 -16.18 10.45
N TYR A 184 5.05 -16.81 10.22
CA TYR A 184 4.78 -18.17 10.71
C TYR A 184 5.75 -19.19 10.10
N ALA A 185 5.94 -19.16 8.77
CA ALA A 185 6.88 -20.05 8.09
C ALA A 185 8.33 -19.82 8.54
N LEU A 186 8.73 -18.56 8.77
CA LEU A 186 10.05 -18.21 9.28
C LEU A 186 10.28 -18.80 10.68
N VAL A 187 9.33 -18.61 11.59
CA VAL A 187 9.40 -19.18 12.95
C VAL A 187 9.51 -20.70 12.90
N PHE A 188 8.73 -21.37 12.04
CA PHE A 188 8.81 -22.81 11.86
C PHE A 188 10.21 -23.26 11.40
N VAL A 189 10.78 -22.60 10.39
CA VAL A 189 12.13 -22.90 9.89
C VAL A 189 13.19 -22.69 10.98
N LEU A 190 13.10 -21.60 11.74
CA LEU A 190 14.03 -21.31 12.84
C LEU A 190 13.93 -22.37 13.95
N LEU A 191 12.73 -22.79 14.32
CA LEU A 191 12.50 -23.84 15.32
C LEU A 191 13.05 -25.19 14.86
N GLU A 192 12.84 -25.56 13.61
CA GLU A 192 13.33 -26.82 13.08
C GLU A 192 14.85 -26.84 12.93
N MET A 193 15.44 -25.71 12.55
CA MET A 193 16.90 -25.51 12.56
C MET A 193 17.47 -25.62 13.97
N TYR A 194 16.80 -25.03 14.96
CA TYR A 194 17.17 -25.17 16.37
C TYR A 194 17.10 -26.64 16.82
N ARG A 195 15.97 -27.34 16.58
CA ARG A 195 15.83 -28.76 16.89
C ARG A 195 16.93 -29.61 16.25
N GLY A 196 17.23 -29.37 14.97
CA GLY A 196 18.30 -30.05 14.24
C GLY A 196 19.68 -29.83 14.85
N ALA A 197 19.98 -28.62 15.35
CA ALA A 197 21.23 -28.30 16.02
C ALA A 197 21.35 -28.91 17.43
N TRP A 198 20.25 -29.02 18.17
CA TRP A 198 20.24 -29.57 19.53
C TRP A 198 20.18 -31.10 19.59
N ASN A 199 19.62 -31.75 18.57
CA ASN A 199 19.55 -33.21 18.50
C ASN A 199 20.92 -33.92 18.59
N PRO A 200 21.98 -33.50 17.87
CA PRO A 200 23.30 -34.14 18.01
C PRO A 200 23.94 -33.87 19.38
N ILE A 201 23.70 -32.69 19.97
CA ILE A 201 24.26 -32.31 21.27
C ILE A 201 23.65 -33.17 22.39
N SER A 202 22.34 -33.41 22.36
CA SER A 202 21.67 -34.27 23.34
C SER A 202 22.09 -35.74 23.24
N GLN A 203 22.31 -36.24 22.01
CA GLN A 203 22.83 -37.60 21.78
C GLN A 203 24.26 -37.74 22.32
N LEU A 204 25.13 -36.75 22.12
CA LEU A 204 26.49 -36.75 22.65
C LEU A 204 26.53 -36.74 24.19
N ILE A 205 25.65 -35.95 24.83
CA ILE A 205 25.52 -35.95 26.31
C ILE A 205 25.08 -37.32 26.81
N THR A 206 24.17 -38.00 26.11
CA THR A 206 23.67 -39.32 26.48
C THR A 206 24.73 -40.42 26.33
N ILE A 207 25.63 -40.30 25.34
CA ILE A 207 26.74 -41.24 25.11
C ILE A 207 27.89 -41.03 26.11
N VAL A 208 28.18 -39.77 26.46
CA VAL A 208 29.28 -39.40 27.37
C VAL A 208 28.93 -39.65 28.84
N LEU A 209 27.65 -39.65 29.21
CA LEU A 209 27.16 -39.97 30.56
C LEU A 209 26.38 -41.30 30.54
N PRO A 210 27.06 -42.47 30.63
CA PRO A 210 26.38 -43.74 30.75
C PRO A 210 25.60 -43.76 32.07
N THR A 211 24.32 -44.08 31.97
CA THR A 211 23.32 -43.89 33.04
C THR A 211 23.65 -44.68 34.31
N GLY A 212 24.03 -43.97 35.35
CA GLY A 212 23.61 -44.29 36.72
C GLY A 212 22.39 -43.45 37.07
N SER A 213 21.20 -44.05 36.97
CA SER A 213 19.94 -43.56 37.58
C SER A 213 19.49 -42.11 37.27
N TYR A 214 18.76 -41.92 36.17
CA TYR A 214 17.71 -40.90 36.11
C TYR A 214 16.42 -41.54 35.64
N THR A 215 15.60 -41.90 36.61
CA THR A 215 14.18 -42.21 36.43
C THR A 215 13.48 -41.03 35.76
N SER A 216 12.45 -41.35 34.97
CA SER A 216 11.62 -40.55 34.04
C SER A 216 11.01 -39.21 34.52
N SER A 217 11.50 -38.58 35.58
CA SER A 217 10.93 -37.34 36.14
C SER A 217 11.69 -36.06 35.74
N THR A 218 12.97 -36.13 35.37
CA THR A 218 13.80 -34.92 35.13
C THR A 218 13.75 -34.38 33.70
N ALA A 219 13.33 -35.20 32.72
CA ALA A 219 13.14 -34.74 31.34
C ALA A 219 12.00 -33.70 31.23
N GLY A 220 11.03 -33.73 32.14
CA GLY A 220 9.96 -32.72 32.23
C GLY A 220 10.40 -31.38 32.82
N ASN A 221 11.56 -31.34 33.51
CA ASN A 221 12.06 -30.10 34.13
C ASN A 221 13.02 -29.33 33.22
N VAL A 222 13.68 -29.97 32.25
CA VAL A 222 14.52 -29.26 31.27
C VAL A 222 13.65 -28.45 30.29
N SER A 223 12.42 -28.91 30.01
CA SER A 223 11.41 -28.11 29.29
C SER A 223 10.93 -26.86 30.03
N LEU A 224 11.18 -26.73 31.34
CA LEU A 224 10.83 -25.54 32.13
C LEU A 224 11.95 -24.48 32.17
N ILE A 225 13.17 -24.82 31.77
CA ILE A 225 14.34 -23.93 31.86
C ILE A 225 14.53 -23.07 30.60
N LEU A 226 13.73 -23.25 29.54
CA LEU A 226 13.66 -22.31 28.41
C LEU A 226 12.68 -21.14 28.62
N SER A 227 12.09 -21.01 29.81
CA SER A 227 11.19 -19.92 30.19
C SER A 227 11.85 -18.61 30.72
N PRO A 228 13.18 -18.40 30.73
CA PRO A 228 13.74 -17.06 30.99
C PRO A 228 13.80 -16.21 29.72
N LEU A 229 14.26 -16.78 28.59
CA LEU A 229 14.41 -16.01 27.35
C LEU A 229 13.06 -15.73 26.67
N ALA A 230 12.12 -16.68 26.74
CA ALA A 230 10.77 -16.44 26.24
C ALA A 230 10.03 -15.38 27.08
N THR A 231 10.23 -15.35 28.39
CA THR A 231 9.66 -14.31 29.26
C THR A 231 10.37 -12.97 29.05
N ILE A 232 11.69 -12.95 28.82
CA ILE A 232 12.41 -11.72 28.43
C ILE A 232 11.90 -11.20 27.08
N VAL A 233 11.68 -12.06 26.08
CA VAL A 233 11.15 -11.63 24.77
C VAL A 233 9.70 -11.16 24.88
N ILE A 234 8.85 -11.86 25.63
CA ILE A 234 7.48 -11.43 25.89
C ILE A 234 7.45 -10.13 26.70
N TRP A 235 8.35 -9.97 27.67
CA TRP A 235 8.50 -8.75 28.47
C TRP A 235 9.05 -7.59 27.64
N GLU A 236 9.96 -7.82 26.70
CA GLU A 236 10.46 -6.79 25.80
C GLU A 236 9.43 -6.41 24.72
N ILE A 237 8.59 -7.36 24.27
CA ILE A 237 7.43 -7.06 23.42
C ILE A 237 6.37 -6.28 24.19
N TYR A 238 6.11 -6.63 25.46
CA TYR A 238 5.20 -5.89 26.32
C TYR A 238 5.75 -4.49 26.62
N ARG A 239 7.06 -4.36 26.88
CA ARG A 239 7.77 -3.11 27.08
C ARG A 239 7.78 -2.23 25.83
N TYR A 240 7.90 -2.82 24.64
CA TYR A 240 7.79 -2.11 23.37
C TYR A 240 6.34 -1.64 23.09
N MET A 241 5.34 -2.41 23.55
CA MET A 241 3.93 -1.98 23.51
C MET A 241 3.59 -0.92 24.57
N ASP A 242 4.29 -0.92 25.71
CA ASP A 242 4.06 -0.04 26.88
C ASP A 242 4.98 1.19 26.90
N SER A 243 6.07 1.22 26.12
CA SER A 243 6.93 2.39 26.00
C SER A 243 6.27 3.47 25.13
N ASP A 244 5.42 4.28 25.75
CA ASP A 244 5.32 5.75 25.68
C ASP A 244 5.61 6.51 24.36
N GLU A 245 5.40 5.91 23.19
CA GLU A 245 4.97 6.67 22.00
C GLU A 245 3.43 6.64 21.84
N GLY A 246 2.74 5.80 22.63
CA GLY A 246 1.28 5.71 22.69
C GLY A 246 0.59 6.75 23.58
N TRP A 247 1.33 7.46 24.45
CA TRP A 247 0.77 8.40 25.45
C TRP A 247 1.04 9.89 25.18
N SER A 248 1.65 10.23 24.04
CA SER A 248 1.81 11.63 23.59
C SER A 248 0.59 12.15 22.80
N ILE A 249 -0.13 11.26 22.11
CA ILE A 249 -1.29 11.66 21.29
C ILE A 249 -2.59 11.75 22.11
N SER A 250 -2.74 10.92 23.16
CA SER A 250 -3.92 10.98 24.04
C SER A 250 -3.92 12.25 24.92
N THR A 251 -2.74 12.71 25.35
CA THR A 251 -2.58 13.91 26.18
C THR A 251 -2.81 15.19 25.36
N LYS A 252 -2.44 15.20 24.06
CA LYS A 252 -2.73 16.33 23.14
C LYS A 252 -4.21 16.47 22.79
N LEU A 253 -5.01 15.40 22.88
CA LEU A 253 -6.45 15.46 22.58
C LEU A 253 -7.31 15.87 23.78
N LYS A 254 -6.78 15.84 25.00
CA LYS A 254 -7.50 16.33 26.19
C LYS A 254 -7.40 17.86 26.39
N ASN A 255 -6.41 18.50 25.75
CA ASN A 255 -6.15 19.95 25.87
C ASN A 255 -6.71 20.79 24.70
N ILE A 256 -7.44 20.18 23.77
CA ILE A 256 -8.15 20.87 22.66
C ILE A 256 -9.68 20.88 22.93
N ARG A 257 -10.14 20.30 24.05
CA ARG A 257 -11.54 20.34 24.48
C ARG A 257 -11.68 20.97 25.88
N SER A 258 -10.97 22.07 26.08
CA SER A 258 -11.24 23.10 27.09
C SER A 258 -11.10 24.46 26.44
#